data_AF-A0A2S8V3D9-F1
#
_entry.id   AF-A0A2S8V3D9-F1
#
_cell.length_a   1.000
_cell.length_b   1.000
_cell.length_c   1.000
_cell.angle_alpha   90.00
_cell.angle_beta   90.00
_cell.angle_gamma   90.00
#
_symmetry.space_group_name_H-M   'P 1'
#
loop_
_entity.id
_entity.type
_entity.pdbx_description
1 polymer ?
#
loop_
_entity_poly.entity_id
_entity_poly.type
_entity_poly.pdbx_seq_one_letter_code
_entity_poly.pdbx_strand_id
1 'polypeptide(L)'
;MSGKQSKYKLAFKDFLEGVKYKDIADKYGVSVSTVKSWRSRYWEDMINEKGLKNVSEKVAKLQKNREKTLRNKIRDDLYEQLGTNGIIHAHFMDLVEDYMSFWDIKNRLIADVKDRGVSVLGANGFMKKNDSINELNKTNTQMLKILNELGLKAVSEDDDDDAEV
;
A
#
# COMPACT_ATOMS: atom_id res chain seq x y z
N MET A 1 17.31 -5.91 35.30
CA MET A 1 15.91 -6.21 34.92
C MET A 1 15.63 -5.57 33.58
N SER A 2 15.47 -6.36 32.51
CA SER A 2 15.21 -5.83 31.16
C SER A 2 13.81 -5.20 31.14
N GLY A 3 13.75 -3.87 31.16
CA GLY A 3 12.50 -3.11 31.21
C GLY A 3 11.71 -3.33 29.94
N LYS A 4 10.58 -4.05 30.01
CA LYS A 4 9.61 -4.15 28.91
C LYS A 4 9.27 -2.75 28.44
N GLN A 5 9.85 -2.34 27.31
CA GLN A 5 9.48 -1.08 26.67
C GLN A 5 8.00 -1.17 26.30
N SER A 6 7.18 -0.25 26.81
CA SER A 6 5.74 -0.28 26.56
C SER A 6 5.45 -0.21 25.05
N LYS A 7 4.46 -0.99 24.57
CA LYS A 7 4.12 -1.13 23.14
C LYS A 7 3.98 0.23 22.44
N TYR A 8 3.40 1.23 23.11
CA TYR A 8 3.22 2.57 22.57
C TYR A 8 4.55 3.27 22.24
N LYS A 9 5.65 2.99 22.94
CA LYS A 9 6.97 3.59 22.67
C LYS A 9 7.61 3.00 21.41
N LEU A 10 7.41 1.70 21.16
CA LEU A 10 7.89 1.05 19.95
C LEU A 10 7.05 1.49 18.73
N ALA A 11 5.74 1.47 18.89
CA ALA A 11 4.79 1.94 17.87
C ALA A 11 4.99 3.43 17.50
N PHE A 12 5.50 4.25 18.42
CA PHE A 12 5.87 5.63 18.11
C PHE A 12 7.00 5.72 17.07
N LYS A 13 8.00 4.83 17.13
CA LYS A 13 9.08 4.78 16.14
C LYS A 13 8.53 4.42 14.76
N ASP A 14 7.71 3.38 14.69
CA ASP A 14 7.05 2.98 13.44
C ASP A 14 6.22 4.12 12.85
N PHE A 15 5.48 4.85 13.69
CA PHE A 15 4.72 6.01 13.25
C PHE A 15 5.63 7.09 12.65
N LEU A 16 6.75 7.43 13.31
CA LEU A 16 7.72 8.41 12.80
C LEU A 16 8.37 7.97 11.49
N GLU A 17 8.49 6.67 11.26
CA GLU A 17 9.01 6.08 10.02
C GLU A 17 7.98 6.05 8.88
N GLY A 18 6.76 6.55 9.11
CA GLY A 18 5.70 6.60 8.11
C GLY A 18 4.78 5.38 8.11
N VAL A 19 4.88 4.46 9.06
CA VAL A 19 3.98 3.30 9.10
C VAL A 19 2.55 3.77 9.42
N LYS A 20 1.55 3.27 8.68
CA LYS A 20 0.15 3.69 8.89
C LYS A 20 -0.37 3.09 10.19
N TYR A 21 -1.33 3.78 10.83
CA TYR A 21 -1.92 3.31 12.09
C TYR A 21 -2.51 1.90 12.01
N LYS A 22 -3.03 1.51 10.83
CA LYS A 22 -3.53 0.16 10.61
C LYS A 22 -2.41 -0.87 10.71
N ASP A 23 -1.32 -0.67 9.98
CA ASP A 23 -0.19 -1.60 9.97
C ASP A 23 0.50 -1.65 11.35
N ILE A 24 0.54 -0.53 12.08
CA ILE A 24 0.97 -0.50 13.48
C ILE A 24 0.02 -1.34 14.35
N ALA A 25 -1.29 -1.18 14.18
CA ALA A 25 -2.28 -1.93 14.95
C ALA A 25 -2.12 -3.45 14.73
N ASP A 26 -2.01 -3.85 13.46
CA ASP A 26 -1.80 -5.24 13.07
C ASP A 26 -0.47 -5.79 13.63
N LYS A 27 0.64 -5.05 13.47
CA LYS A 27 1.98 -5.43 13.99
C LYS A 27 2.00 -5.67 15.49
N TYR A 28 1.25 -4.90 16.27
CA TYR A 28 1.25 -4.99 17.73
C TYR A 28 0.08 -5.79 18.32
N GLY A 29 -0.80 -6.33 17.46
CA GLY A 29 -1.99 -7.08 17.85
C GLY A 29 -2.97 -6.25 18.67
N VAL A 30 -3.21 -5.00 18.25
CA VAL A 30 -4.14 -4.06 18.91
C VAL A 30 -5.13 -3.49 17.90
N SER A 31 -6.17 -2.79 18.36
CA SER A 31 -7.08 -2.11 17.45
C SER A 31 -6.48 -0.78 16.96
N VAL A 32 -6.94 -0.30 15.80
CA VAL A 32 -6.59 1.04 15.30
C VAL A 32 -6.98 2.14 16.30
N SER A 33 -8.09 1.96 17.03
CA SER A 33 -8.51 2.89 18.08
C SER A 33 -7.52 2.94 19.26
N THR A 34 -6.89 1.81 19.60
CA THR A 34 -5.80 1.77 20.59
C THR A 34 -4.60 2.59 20.13
N VAL A 35 -4.19 2.46 18.86
CA VAL A 35 -3.08 3.25 18.30
C VAL A 35 -3.40 4.75 18.30
N LYS A 36 -4.63 5.13 17.93
CA LYS A 36 -5.11 6.52 18.01
C LYS A 36 -5.10 7.05 19.46
N SER A 37 -5.46 6.22 20.43
CA SER A 37 -5.37 6.56 21.85
C SER A 37 -3.92 6.78 22.29
N TRP A 38 -2.97 5.94 21.85
CA TRP A 38 -1.54 6.16 22.11
C TRP A 38 -1.02 7.47 21.53
N ARG A 39 -1.46 7.81 20.32
CA ARG A 39 -1.13 9.08 19.67
C ARG A 39 -1.49 10.26 20.58
N SER A 40 -2.75 10.32 21.01
CA SER A 40 -3.27 11.41 21.82
C SER A 40 -2.70 11.43 23.24
N ARG A 41 -2.57 10.27 23.90
CA ARG A 41 -2.18 10.21 25.32
C ARG A 41 -0.68 10.27 25.58
N TYR A 42 0.14 9.85 24.62
CA TYR A 42 1.58 9.66 24.86
C TYR A 42 2.45 10.28 23.78
N TRP A 43 2.09 10.15 22.50
CA TRP A 43 2.98 10.59 21.42
C TRP A 43 3.01 12.10 21.25
N GLU A 44 1.95 12.83 21.59
CA GLU A 44 1.95 14.30 21.59
C GLU A 44 2.99 14.85 22.59
N ASP A 45 2.99 14.34 23.82
CA ASP A 45 3.99 14.71 24.82
C ASP A 45 5.41 14.36 24.35
N MET A 46 5.63 13.15 23.82
CA MET A 46 6.94 12.76 23.28
C MET A 46 7.42 13.63 22.13
N ILE A 47 6.49 14.10 21.28
CA ILE A 47 6.82 14.98 20.16
C ILE A 47 7.27 16.34 20.67
N ASN A 48 6.57 16.86 21.68
CA ASN A 48 6.90 18.12 22.33
C ASN A 48 8.25 18.02 23.06
N GLU A 49 8.46 16.96 23.86
CA GLU A 49 9.72 16.70 24.55
C GLU A 49 10.92 16.59 23.60
N LYS A 50 10.73 15.99 22.43
CA LYS A 50 11.77 15.84 21.39
C LYS A 50 11.89 17.06 20.47
N GLY A 51 11.06 18.08 20.64
CA GLY A 51 11.04 19.28 19.79
C GLY A 51 10.74 18.99 18.31
N LEU A 52 10.01 17.92 18.00
CA LEU A 52 9.74 17.51 16.62
C LEU A 52 8.65 18.40 15.99
N LYS A 53 9.02 19.18 14.97
CA LYS A 53 8.09 20.03 14.22
C LYS A 53 7.53 19.33 12.98
N ASN A 54 6.28 19.66 12.65
CA ASN A 54 5.55 19.23 11.44
C ASN A 54 5.52 17.70 11.28
N VAL A 55 5.35 16.97 12.39
CA VAL A 55 5.45 15.50 12.39
C VAL A 55 4.42 14.87 11.46
N SER A 56 3.17 15.35 11.49
CA SER A 56 2.10 14.82 10.63
C SER A 56 2.43 14.97 9.14
N GLU A 57 2.99 16.11 8.73
CA GLU A 57 3.41 16.36 7.34
C GLU A 57 4.59 15.46 6.94
N LYS A 58 5.59 15.32 7.83
CA LYS A 58 6.76 14.45 7.60
C LYS A 58 6.34 12.99 7.43
N VAL A 59 5.47 12.50 8.31
CA VAL A 59 4.94 11.13 8.25
C VAL A 59 4.13 10.94 6.96
N ALA A 60 3.27 11.89 6.58
CA ALA A 60 2.54 11.83 5.32
C ALA A 60 3.47 11.82 4.10
N LYS A 61 4.56 12.60 4.12
CA LYS A 61 5.58 12.60 3.06
C LYS A 61 6.30 11.25 2.96
N LEU A 62 6.67 10.64 4.10
CA LEU A 62 7.29 9.32 4.14
C LEU A 62 6.35 8.24 3.59
N GLN A 63 5.07 8.28 3.94
CA GLN A 63 4.04 7.38 3.38
C GLN A 63 3.99 7.48 1.85
N LYS A 64 3.89 8.71 1.31
CA LYS A 64 3.88 8.93 -0.14
C LYS A 64 5.17 8.47 -0.82
N ASN A 65 6.32 8.70 -0.20
CA ASN A 65 7.60 8.24 -0.73
C ASN A 65 7.71 6.70 -0.77
N ARG A 66 7.23 6.00 0.27
CA ARG A 66 7.14 4.54 0.28
C ARG A 66 6.23 4.03 -0.82
N GLU A 67 5.04 4.62 -0.98
CA GLU A 67 4.10 4.26 -2.05
C GLU A 67 4.73 4.46 -3.44
N LYS A 68 5.40 5.60 -3.66
CA LYS A 68 6.14 5.88 -4.91
C LYS A 68 7.27 4.87 -5.15
N THR A 69 8.00 4.51 -4.10
CA THR A 69 9.09 3.53 -4.20
C THR A 69 8.55 2.15 -4.58
N LEU A 70 7.45 1.71 -3.94
CA LEU A 70 6.79 0.45 -4.29
C LEU A 70 6.24 0.47 -5.72
N ARG A 71 5.61 1.58 -6.12
CA ARG A 71 5.12 1.78 -7.49
C ARG A 71 6.25 1.59 -8.50
N ASN A 72 7.39 2.24 -8.28
CA ASN A 72 8.54 2.14 -9.19
C ASN A 72 9.14 0.74 -9.19
N LYS A 73 9.27 0.09 -8.03
CA LYS A 73 9.74 -1.31 -7.95
C LYS A 73 8.87 -2.24 -8.79
N ILE A 74 7.55 -2.20 -8.62
CA ILE A 74 6.63 -3.02 -9.41
C ILE A 74 6.82 -2.78 -10.91
N ARG A 75 6.97 -1.52 -11.33
CA ARG A 75 7.19 -1.18 -12.74
C ARG A 75 8.53 -1.73 -13.24
N ASP A 76 9.60 -1.52 -12.49
CA ASP A 76 10.94 -1.92 -12.88
C ASP A 76 11.04 -3.46 -12.92
N ASP A 77 10.39 -4.17 -11.98
CA ASP A 77 10.27 -5.63 -11.97
C ASP A 77 9.50 -6.15 -13.21
N LEU A 78 8.41 -5.48 -13.62
CA LEU A 78 7.67 -5.85 -14.84
C LEU A 78 8.53 -5.69 -16.09
N TYR A 79 9.33 -4.62 -16.17
CA TYR A 79 10.28 -4.43 -17.26
C TYR A 79 11.39 -5.49 -17.27
N GLU A 80 11.92 -5.84 -16.11
CA GLU A 80 12.93 -6.88 -15.98
C GLU A 80 12.39 -8.23 -16.45
N GLN A 81 11.17 -8.61 -16.07
CA GLN A 81 10.55 -9.85 -16.53
C GLN A 81 10.34 -9.88 -18.05
N LEU A 82 9.94 -8.76 -18.66
CA LEU A 82 9.85 -8.67 -20.13
C LEU A 82 11.21 -8.85 -20.79
N GLY A 83 12.26 -8.23 -20.23
CA GLY A 83 13.64 -8.37 -20.69
C GLY A 83 14.14 -9.81 -20.62
N THR A 84 13.93 -10.48 -19.47
CA THR A 84 14.30 -11.90 -19.26
C THR A 84 13.56 -12.85 -20.20
N ASN A 85 12.31 -12.55 -20.53
CA ASN A 85 11.52 -13.31 -21.51
C ASN A 85 11.88 -12.99 -22.98
N GLY A 86 12.87 -12.11 -23.22
CA GLY A 86 13.27 -11.70 -24.56
C GLY A 86 12.26 -10.78 -25.27
N ILE A 87 11.31 -10.19 -24.52
CA ILE A 87 10.24 -9.34 -25.04
C ILE A 87 10.70 -7.87 -24.98
N ILE A 88 11.15 -7.33 -26.12
CA ILE A 88 11.75 -5.98 -26.21
C ILE A 88 10.90 -5.02 -27.08
N HIS A 89 9.68 -5.42 -27.49
CA HIS A 89 8.87 -4.59 -28.38
C HIS A 89 8.18 -3.44 -27.64
N ALA A 90 8.17 -2.25 -28.26
CA ALA A 90 7.65 -1.02 -27.66
C ALA A 90 6.20 -1.11 -27.17
N HIS A 91 5.34 -1.89 -27.82
CA HIS A 91 3.94 -2.05 -27.41
C HIS A 91 3.77 -2.78 -26.07
N PHE A 92 4.65 -3.74 -25.74
CA PHE A 92 4.62 -4.38 -24.43
C PHE A 92 5.14 -3.44 -23.34
N MET A 93 6.09 -2.57 -23.66
CA MET A 93 6.57 -1.54 -22.74
C MET A 93 5.48 -0.50 -22.41
N ASP A 94 4.64 -0.16 -23.39
CA ASP A 94 3.48 0.71 -23.23
C ASP A 94 2.39 0.04 -22.37
N LEU A 95 2.13 -1.25 -22.58
CA LEU A 95 1.22 -2.03 -21.72
C LEU A 95 1.66 -2.06 -20.25
N VAL A 96 2.96 -2.03 -19.96
CA VAL A 96 3.46 -1.87 -18.59
C VAL A 96 3.08 -0.50 -18.02
N GLU A 97 3.19 0.59 -18.79
CA GLU A 97 2.78 1.92 -18.32
C GLU A 97 1.25 2.04 -18.15
N ASP A 98 0.47 1.38 -19.00
CA ASP A 98 -0.98 1.22 -18.80
C ASP A 98 -1.29 0.49 -17.50
N TYR A 99 -0.59 -0.61 -17.22
CA TYR A 99 -0.72 -1.33 -15.95
C TYR A 99 -0.43 -0.42 -14.75
N MET A 100 0.63 0.39 -14.83
CA MET A 100 0.99 1.33 -13.77
C MET A 100 -0.04 2.45 -13.60
N SER A 101 -0.66 2.91 -14.68
CA SER A 101 -1.78 3.86 -14.64
C SER A 101 -3.01 3.25 -13.96
N PHE A 102 -3.33 1.98 -14.26
CA PHE A 102 -4.38 1.25 -13.55
C PHE A 102 -4.04 0.99 -12.09
N TRP A 103 -2.78 0.74 -11.75
CA TRP A 103 -2.33 0.61 -10.36
C TRP A 103 -2.62 1.89 -9.55
N ASP A 104 -2.37 3.06 -10.15
CA ASP A 104 -2.68 4.35 -9.51
C ASP A 104 -4.19 4.53 -9.32
N ILE A 105 -5.01 4.21 -10.33
CA ILE A 105 -6.47 4.25 -10.24
C ILE A 105 -6.99 3.29 -9.16
N LYS A 106 -6.51 2.04 -9.16
CA LYS A 106 -6.85 1.01 -8.17
C LYS A 106 -6.60 1.50 -6.76
N ASN A 107 -5.43 2.10 -6.50
CA ASN A 107 -5.09 2.58 -5.16
C ASN A 107 -5.95 3.77 -4.72
N ARG A 108 -6.34 4.66 -5.63
CA ARG A 108 -7.29 5.75 -5.33
C ARG A 108 -8.67 5.19 -4.98
N LEU A 109 -9.17 4.20 -5.72
CA LEU A 109 -10.44 3.54 -5.45
C LEU A 109 -10.43 2.80 -4.10
N ILE A 110 -9.33 2.12 -3.78
CA ILE A 110 -9.14 1.48 -2.46
C ILE A 110 -9.12 2.53 -1.34
N ALA A 111 -8.45 3.67 -1.56
CA ALA A 111 -8.42 4.75 -0.57
C ALA A 111 -9.81 5.32 -0.31
N ASP A 112 -10.59 5.53 -1.36
CA ASP A 112 -12.00 5.96 -1.26
C ASP A 112 -12.86 4.97 -0.46
N VAL A 113 -12.79 3.68 -0.79
CA VAL A 113 -13.57 2.64 -0.07
C VAL A 113 -13.16 2.56 1.40
N LYS A 114 -11.88 2.79 1.73
CA LYS A 114 -11.41 2.84 3.12
C LYS A 114 -11.94 4.06 3.88
N ASP A 115 -12.11 5.19 3.20
CA ASP A 115 -12.57 6.44 3.80
C ASP A 115 -14.09 6.48 3.95
N ARG A 116 -14.82 6.22 2.87
CA ARG A 116 -16.29 6.31 2.83
C ARG A 116 -17.01 5.00 3.19
N GLY A 117 -16.29 3.88 3.22
CA GLY A 117 -16.85 2.56 3.46
C GLY A 117 -17.52 1.93 2.23
N VAL A 118 -18.10 0.75 2.44
CA VAL A 118 -18.73 -0.06 1.38
C VAL A 118 -20.12 0.41 0.98
N SER A 119 -20.78 1.15 1.87
CA SER A 119 -22.09 1.77 1.66
C SER A 119 -21.99 3.26 1.94
N VAL A 120 -22.55 4.07 1.06
CA VAL A 120 -22.47 5.54 1.09
C VAL A 120 -23.85 6.15 0.95
N LEU A 121 -24.09 7.29 1.59
CA LEU A 121 -25.35 8.01 1.50
C LEU A 121 -25.49 8.61 0.08
N GLY A 122 -26.57 8.26 -0.62
CA GLY A 122 -26.92 8.83 -1.91
C GLY A 122 -27.51 10.23 -1.78
N ALA A 123 -27.56 10.97 -2.90
CA ALA A 123 -28.16 12.30 -2.95
C ALA A 123 -29.66 12.33 -2.56
N ASN A 124 -30.33 11.19 -2.66
CA ASN A 124 -31.70 10.95 -2.26
C ASN A 124 -31.86 10.62 -0.76
N GLY A 125 -30.77 10.61 0.02
CA GLY A 125 -30.79 10.26 1.45
C GLY A 125 -30.84 8.76 1.75
N PHE A 126 -30.80 7.89 0.74
CA PHE A 126 -30.77 6.44 0.93
C PHE A 126 -29.35 5.89 0.86
N MET A 127 -29.04 4.89 1.69
CA MET A 127 -27.77 4.17 1.60
C MET A 127 -27.70 3.38 0.30
N LYS A 128 -26.64 3.59 -0.46
CA LYS A 128 -26.32 2.82 -1.68
C LYS A 128 -24.93 2.20 -1.57
N LYS A 129 -24.65 1.21 -2.42
CA LYS A 129 -23.29 0.65 -2.57
C LYS A 129 -22.34 1.76 -3.04
N ASN A 130 -21.13 1.76 -2.52
CA ASN A 130 -20.08 2.66 -3.00
C ASN A 130 -19.71 2.32 -4.45
N ASP A 131 -19.85 3.29 -5.37
CA ASP A 131 -19.56 3.14 -6.79
C ASP A 131 -18.10 2.72 -7.04
N SER A 132 -17.18 3.16 -6.18
CA SER A 132 -15.76 2.81 -6.26
C SER A 132 -15.49 1.32 -6.13
N ILE A 133 -16.38 0.52 -5.53
CA ILE A 133 -16.23 -0.94 -5.47
C ILE A 133 -16.37 -1.56 -6.85
N ASN A 134 -17.38 -1.12 -7.61
CA ASN A 134 -17.63 -1.68 -8.94
C ASN A 134 -16.50 -1.29 -9.89
N GLU A 135 -16.05 -0.03 -9.84
CA GLU A 135 -14.91 0.42 -10.64
C GLU A 135 -13.61 -0.27 -10.22
N LEU A 136 -13.39 -0.51 -8.91
CA LEU A 136 -12.22 -1.25 -8.43
C LEU A 136 -12.14 -2.66 -9.04
N ASN A 137 -13.26 -3.37 -9.08
CA ASN A 137 -13.33 -4.69 -9.68
C ASN A 137 -13.04 -4.65 -11.19
N LYS A 138 -13.58 -3.66 -11.91
CA LYS A 138 -13.31 -3.49 -13.35
C LYS A 138 -11.83 -3.17 -13.60
N THR A 139 -11.25 -2.23 -12.84
CA THR A 139 -9.84 -1.89 -12.92
C THR A 139 -8.96 -3.12 -12.67
N ASN A 140 -9.24 -3.89 -11.61
CA ASN A 140 -8.52 -5.13 -11.33
C ASN A 140 -8.60 -6.12 -12.50
N THR A 141 -9.78 -6.30 -13.10
CA THR A 141 -9.94 -7.16 -14.27
C THR A 141 -9.07 -6.71 -15.44
N GLN A 142 -8.99 -5.40 -15.74
CA GLN A 142 -8.12 -4.90 -16.81
C GLN A 142 -6.64 -5.12 -16.49
N MET A 143 -6.23 -4.88 -15.24
CA MET A 143 -4.85 -5.15 -14.81
C MET A 143 -4.46 -6.62 -14.99
N LEU A 144 -5.35 -7.56 -14.65
CA LEU A 144 -5.10 -8.99 -14.84
C LEU A 144 -5.01 -9.38 -16.32
N LYS A 145 -5.81 -8.76 -17.19
CA LYS A 145 -5.71 -8.99 -18.65
C LYS A 145 -4.37 -8.52 -19.20
N ILE A 146 -3.89 -7.35 -18.78
CA ILE A 146 -2.56 -6.86 -19.18
C ILE A 146 -1.48 -7.86 -18.76
N LEU A 147 -1.48 -8.32 -17.50
CA LEU A 147 -0.49 -9.32 -17.05
C LEU A 147 -0.52 -10.60 -17.89
N ASN A 148 -1.72 -11.07 -18.27
CA ASN A 148 -1.87 -12.24 -19.14
C ASN A 148 -1.32 -11.97 -20.55
N GLU A 149 -1.59 -10.79 -21.13
CA GLU A 149 -1.09 -10.39 -22.46
C GLU A 149 0.43 -10.19 -22.48
N LEU A 150 1.02 -9.73 -21.38
CA LEU A 150 2.47 -9.66 -21.20
C LEU A 150 3.12 -11.04 -21.06
N GLY A 151 2.33 -12.12 -20.90
CA GLY A 151 2.84 -13.49 -20.73
C GLY A 151 3.58 -13.71 -19.40
N LEU A 152 3.39 -12.83 -18.42
CA LEU A 152 4.08 -12.88 -17.15
C LEU A 152 3.40 -13.91 -16.24
N LYS A 153 4.09 -15.02 -15.95
CA LYS A 153 3.66 -16.00 -14.95
C LYS A 153 4.16 -15.59 -13.57
N ALA A 154 3.41 -15.96 -12.53
CA ALA A 154 3.93 -15.92 -11.17
C ALA A 154 5.09 -16.92 -11.09
N VAL A 155 6.31 -16.42 -10.95
CA VAL A 155 7.48 -17.25 -10.63
C VAL A 155 7.52 -17.36 -9.11
N SER A 156 7.39 -18.56 -8.58
CA SER A 156 7.76 -18.88 -7.19
C SER A 156 9.28 -18.95 -7.10
N GLU A 157 9.87 -18.37 -6.05
CA GLU A 157 11.31 -18.48 -5.76
C GLU A 157 11.74 -19.92 -5.39
N ASP A 158 10.82 -20.90 -5.41
CA ASP A 158 11.03 -22.29 -4.99
C ASP A 158 11.24 -23.29 -6.16
N ASP A 159 11.27 -22.86 -7.42
CA ASP A 159 11.36 -23.76 -8.59
C ASP A 159 12.80 -23.97 -9.13
N ASP A 160 13.84 -23.64 -8.36
CA ASP A 160 15.25 -23.67 -8.80
C ASP A 160 16.08 -24.81 -8.15
N ASP A 161 15.45 -25.92 -7.76
CA ASP A 161 16.10 -27.07 -7.10
C ASP A 161 15.76 -28.42 -7.77
N ASP A 162 15.75 -28.51 -9.11
CA ASP A 162 15.73 -29.83 -9.78
C ASP A 162 16.43 -29.84 -11.16
N ALA A 163 17.69 -29.41 -11.18
CA ALA A 163 18.61 -29.76 -12.25
C ALA A 163 19.56 -30.87 -11.76
N GLU A 164 19.19 -32.13 -12.00
CA GLU A 164 20.12 -33.26 -11.93
C GLU A 164 21.31 -33.05 -12.87
N VAL A 165 22.52 -33.20 -12.32
CA VAL A 165 23.69 -33.82 -12.98
C VAL A 165 24.56 -34.53 -11.94
#